data_AF-A0A497RVX8-F1
#
_entry.id   AF-A0A497RVX8-F1
#
_cell.length_a   1.000
_cell.length_b   1.000
_cell.length_c   1.000
_cell.angle_alpha   90.00
_cell.angle_beta   90.00
_cell.angle_gamma   90.00
#
_symmetry.space_group_name_H-M   'P 1'
#
loop_
_entity.id
_entity.type
_entity.pdbx_description
1 polymer ?
#
loop_
_entity_poly.entity_id
_entity_poly.type
_entity_poly.pdbx_seq_one_letter_code
_entity_poly.pdbx_strand_id
1 'polypeptide(L)'
;MSLLIVSAGIAFNFLKRSVPLLLIGIFIAELLSEKGIINKFSPIGKPFVKLSNLPEECALAFATAFLNTRAGNAMLIDFYKEGKIGKKELYIASLMNAFPAMVRHWNSLIPVLLATLGTLGLLYFGILVLIGFIQTTVFAFAGKLLIKSPKQIKDVQRHTKNSQEPFEKVLRKALAKTKK
;
A
#
# COMPACT_ATOMS: atom_id res chain seq x y z
N MET A 1 -9.86 35.61 22.25
CA MET A 1 -10.43 34.45 22.98
C MET A 1 -11.64 33.82 22.28
N SER A 2 -12.58 34.60 21.72
CA SER A 2 -13.79 34.09 21.04
C SER A 2 -13.50 33.09 19.90
N LEU A 3 -12.50 33.35 19.06
CA LEU A 3 -12.12 32.45 17.96
C LEU A 3 -11.68 31.06 18.45
N LEU A 4 -10.93 30.98 19.55
CA LEU A 4 -10.47 29.69 20.11
C LEU A 4 -11.65 28.88 20.66
N ILE A 5 -12.62 29.54 21.28
CA ILE A 5 -13.81 28.89 21.84
C ILE A 5 -14.71 28.36 20.72
N VAL A 6 -14.86 29.12 19.63
CA VAL A 6 -15.64 28.70 18.45
C VAL A 6 -14.95 27.52 17.74
N SER A 7 -13.64 27.59 17.51
CA SER A 7 -12.88 26.48 16.92
C SER A 7 -12.91 25.22 17.80
N ALA A 8 -12.84 25.37 19.12
CA ALA A 8 -12.97 24.25 20.06
C ALA A 8 -14.37 23.61 20.00
N GLY A 9 -15.43 24.42 19.89
CA GLY A 9 -16.80 23.93 19.72
C GLY A 9 -17.00 23.13 18.42
N ILE A 10 -16.43 23.61 17.32
CA ILE A 10 -16.48 22.91 16.02
C ILE A 10 -15.69 21.59 16.10
N ALA A 11 -14.50 21.61 16.68
CA ALA A 11 -13.67 20.42 16.85
C ALA A 11 -14.36 19.36 17.72
N PHE A 12 -14.99 19.78 18.83
CA PHE A 12 -15.71 18.88 19.72
C PHE A 12 -16.92 18.23 19.01
N ASN A 13 -17.68 19.01 18.25
CA ASN A 13 -18.83 18.50 17.52
C ASN A 13 -18.40 17.55 16.39
N PHE A 14 -17.29 17.87 15.70
CA PHE A 14 -16.70 17.00 14.69
C PHE A 14 -16.21 15.67 15.30
N LEU A 15 -15.57 15.72 16.47
CA LEU A 15 -15.07 14.52 17.15
C LEU A 15 -16.21 13.64 17.64
N LYS A 16 -17.24 14.24 18.25
CA LYS A 16 -18.45 13.55 18.70
C LYS A 16 -19.18 12.85 17.55
N ARG A 17 -19.17 13.42 16.34
CA ARG A 17 -19.77 12.82 15.14
C ARG A 17 -18.87 11.75 14.53
N SER A 18 -17.57 12.02 14.40
CA SER A 18 -16.64 11.20 13.62
C SER A 18 -16.14 9.97 14.38
N VAL A 19 -15.86 10.07 15.69
CA VAL A 19 -15.29 8.95 16.46
C VAL A 19 -16.21 7.72 16.46
N PRO A 20 -17.52 7.82 16.74
CA PRO A 20 -18.40 6.66 16.69
C PRO A 20 -18.47 6.04 15.30
N LEU A 21 -18.52 6.86 14.24
CA LEU A 21 -18.53 6.37 12.85
C LEU A 21 -17.24 5.63 12.50
N LEU A 22 -16.08 6.15 12.93
CA LEU A 22 -14.79 5.49 12.72
C LEU A 22 -14.74 4.15 13.45
N LEU A 23 -15.17 4.10 14.72
CA LEU A 23 -15.21 2.86 15.50
C LEU A 23 -16.08 1.80 14.83
N ILE A 24 -17.29 2.18 14.37
CA ILE A 24 -18.19 1.28 13.64
C ILE A 24 -17.53 0.82 12.33
N GLY A 25 -16.92 1.74 11.56
CA GLY A 25 -16.25 1.41 10.30
C GLY A 25 -15.07 0.44 10.49
N ILE A 26 -14.26 0.66 11.53
CA ILE A 26 -13.12 -0.21 11.88
C ILE A 26 -13.63 -1.58 12.34
N PHE A 27 -14.66 -1.62 13.19
CA PHE A 27 -15.26 -2.88 13.63
C PHE A 27 -15.81 -3.69 12.45
N ILE A 28 -16.50 -3.04 11.51
CA ILE A 28 -16.99 -3.69 10.29
C ILE A 28 -15.81 -4.19 9.43
N ALA A 29 -14.76 -3.38 9.27
CA ALA A 29 -13.57 -3.77 8.50
C ALA A 29 -12.88 -5.00 9.11
N GLU A 30 -12.75 -5.05 10.44
CA GLU A 30 -12.17 -6.19 11.16
C GLU A 30 -13.01 -7.45 10.95
N LEU A 31 -14.33 -7.36 11.07
CA LEU A 31 -15.25 -8.48 10.79
C LEU A 31 -15.17 -8.96 9.34
N LEU A 32 -15.01 -8.05 8.38
CA LEU A 32 -14.84 -8.40 6.97
C LEU A 32 -13.48 -9.06 6.69
N SER A 33 -12.45 -8.67 7.44
CA SER A 33 -11.12 -9.26 7.41
C SER A 33 -11.14 -10.69 7.92
N GLU A 34 -11.74 -10.91 9.09
CA GLU A 34 -11.82 -12.24 9.73
C GLU A 34 -12.66 -13.22 8.90
N LYS A 35 -13.72 -12.76 8.25
CA LYS A 35 -14.53 -13.56 7.31
C LYS A 35 -13.83 -13.86 5.98
N GLY A 36 -12.64 -13.30 5.72
CA GLY A 36 -11.90 -13.48 4.47
C GLY A 36 -12.57 -12.86 3.24
N ILE A 37 -13.60 -12.01 3.44
CA ILE A 37 -14.30 -11.32 2.35
C ILE A 37 -13.33 -10.38 1.62
N ILE A 38 -12.41 -9.79 2.37
CA ILE A 38 -11.34 -8.93 1.84
C ILE A 38 -10.45 -9.73 0.86
N ASN A 39 -10.14 -10.99 1.17
CA ASN A 39 -9.39 -11.88 0.27
C ASN A 39 -10.14 -12.19 -1.03
N LYS A 40 -11.46 -11.99 -1.10
CA LYS A 40 -12.26 -12.15 -2.33
C LYS A 40 -12.01 -11.04 -3.37
N PHE A 41 -11.30 -9.96 -3.00
CA PHE A 41 -10.82 -8.94 -3.94
C PHE A 41 -9.45 -9.27 -4.56
N SER A 42 -8.73 -10.25 -4.01
CA SER A 42 -7.49 -10.81 -4.58
C SER A 42 -7.57 -11.14 -6.09
N PRO A 43 -8.65 -11.73 -6.67
CA PRO A 43 -8.71 -12.06 -8.10
C PRO A 43 -8.46 -10.90 -9.06
N ILE A 44 -8.73 -9.65 -8.66
CA ILE A 44 -8.45 -8.47 -9.50
C ILE A 44 -6.93 -8.26 -9.66
N GLY A 45 -6.15 -8.51 -8.62
CA GLY A 45 -4.69 -8.41 -8.63
C GLY A 45 -3.98 -9.71 -9.03
N LYS A 46 -4.65 -10.86 -8.93
CA LYS A 46 -4.08 -12.18 -9.24
C LYS A 46 -3.38 -12.28 -10.60
N PRO A 47 -3.91 -11.78 -11.74
CA PRO A 47 -3.22 -11.94 -13.02
C PRO A 47 -1.85 -11.24 -13.05
N PHE A 48 -1.74 -10.03 -12.51
CA PHE A 48 -0.49 -9.28 -12.46
C PHE A 48 0.50 -9.86 -11.45
N VAL A 49 0.02 -10.28 -10.28
CA VAL A 49 0.86 -10.88 -9.24
C VAL A 49 1.39 -12.24 -9.65
N LYS A 50 0.55 -13.07 -10.30
CA LYS A 50 0.96 -14.35 -10.88
C LYS A 50 1.96 -14.19 -12.02
N LEU A 51 1.82 -13.15 -12.85
CA LEU A 51 2.80 -12.83 -13.89
C LEU A 51 4.18 -12.48 -13.31
N SER A 52 4.20 -11.89 -12.12
CA SER A 52 5.41 -11.40 -11.44
C SER A 52 6.12 -12.43 -10.55
N ASN A 53 5.58 -13.66 -10.46
CA ASN A 53 6.01 -14.69 -9.52
C ASN A 53 5.98 -14.23 -8.05
N LEU A 54 5.09 -13.28 -7.72
CA LEU A 54 4.91 -12.75 -6.38
C LEU A 54 3.97 -13.64 -5.56
N PRO A 55 4.09 -13.66 -4.22
CA PRO A 55 3.16 -14.37 -3.33
C PRO A 55 1.71 -13.90 -3.52
N GLU A 56 0.73 -14.81 -3.36
CA GLU A 56 -0.70 -14.48 -3.57
C GLU A 56 -1.19 -13.35 -2.65
N GLU A 57 -0.54 -13.12 -1.51
CA GLU A 57 -0.85 -12.04 -0.57
C GLU A 57 -0.70 -10.65 -1.22
N CYS A 58 0.28 -10.47 -2.11
CA CYS A 58 0.48 -9.22 -2.85
C CYS A 58 -0.72 -8.86 -3.74
N ALA A 59 -1.53 -9.84 -4.17
CA ALA A 59 -2.69 -9.58 -5.03
C ALA A 59 -3.78 -8.79 -4.29
N LEU A 60 -3.91 -9.03 -2.99
CA LEU A 60 -4.84 -8.26 -2.16
C LEU A 60 -4.35 -6.82 -2.00
N ALA A 61 -3.07 -6.61 -1.69
CA ALA A 61 -2.50 -5.28 -1.56
C ALA A 61 -2.60 -4.47 -2.87
N PHE A 62 -2.38 -5.13 -4.02
CA PHE A 62 -2.53 -4.51 -5.34
C PHE A 62 -3.99 -4.13 -5.65
N ALA A 63 -4.95 -5.00 -5.33
CA ALA A 63 -6.37 -4.69 -5.47
C ALA A 63 -6.77 -3.50 -4.56
N THR A 64 -6.31 -3.50 -3.31
CA THR A 64 -6.52 -2.40 -2.37
C THR A 64 -5.90 -1.10 -2.89
N ALA A 65 -4.81 -1.15 -3.66
CA ALA A 65 -4.16 0.06 -4.20
C ALA A 65 -5.05 0.85 -5.19
N PHE A 66 -6.03 0.20 -5.86
CA PHE A 66 -7.04 0.90 -6.66
C PHE A 66 -8.00 1.70 -5.77
N LEU A 67 -8.34 1.14 -4.61
CA LEU A 67 -9.21 1.78 -3.61
C LEU A 67 -8.48 2.82 -2.76
N ASN A 68 -7.20 2.61 -2.48
CA ASN A 68 -6.32 3.56 -1.81
C ASN A 68 -4.86 3.05 -1.90
N THR A 69 -4.05 3.72 -2.70
CA THR A 69 -2.62 3.39 -2.88
C THR A 69 -1.85 3.35 -1.57
N ARG A 70 -2.19 4.24 -0.61
CA ARG A 70 -1.53 4.26 0.71
C ARG A 70 -1.88 3.03 1.53
N ALA A 71 -3.13 2.57 1.49
CA ALA A 71 -3.56 1.36 2.19
C ALA A 71 -2.93 0.11 1.55
N GLY A 72 -2.86 0.03 0.22
CA GLY A 72 -2.18 -1.07 -0.48
C GLY A 72 -0.69 -1.16 -0.14
N ASN A 73 0.02 -0.03 -0.10
CA ASN A 73 1.43 -0.01 0.31
C ASN A 73 1.61 -0.36 1.80
N ALA A 74 0.69 0.06 2.67
CA ALA A 74 0.71 -0.33 4.09
C ALA A 74 0.56 -1.85 4.24
N MET A 75 -0.38 -2.48 3.52
CA MET A 75 -0.53 -3.94 3.50
C MET A 75 0.75 -4.66 3.07
N LEU A 76 1.48 -4.16 2.06
CA LEU A 76 2.76 -4.74 1.67
C LEU A 76 3.81 -4.67 2.79
N ILE A 77 3.86 -3.56 3.52
CA ILE A 77 4.77 -3.41 4.67
C ILE A 77 4.40 -4.40 5.77
N ASP A 78 3.10 -4.60 6.03
CA ASP A 78 2.63 -5.55 7.03
C ASP A 78 2.95 -6.99 6.62
N PHE A 79 2.74 -7.37 5.36
CA PHE A 79 3.19 -8.67 4.83
C PHE A 79 4.70 -8.88 4.93
N TYR A 80 5.49 -7.82 4.79
CA TYR A 80 6.94 -7.87 4.95
C TYR A 80 7.34 -8.08 6.43
N LYS A 81 6.66 -7.39 7.36
CA LYS A 81 6.86 -7.56 8.82
C LYS A 81 6.44 -8.95 9.30
N GLU A 82 5.35 -9.48 8.76
CA GLU A 82 4.87 -10.83 9.05
C GLU A 82 5.73 -11.92 8.37
N GLY A 83 6.69 -11.54 7.53
CA GLY A 83 7.61 -12.47 6.85
C GLY A 83 6.98 -13.27 5.71
N LYS A 84 5.81 -12.84 5.23
CA LYS A 84 5.10 -13.44 4.08
C LYS A 84 5.68 -13.01 2.74
N ILE A 85 6.31 -11.83 2.69
CA ILE A 85 7.03 -11.34 1.51
C ILE A 85 8.45 -10.88 1.88
N GLY A 86 9.39 -11.03 0.95
CA GLY A 86 10.78 -10.55 1.08
C GLY A 86 10.97 -9.10 0.64
N LYS A 87 12.15 -8.54 0.93
CA LYS A 87 12.49 -7.14 0.55
C LYS A 87 12.31 -6.87 -0.96
N LYS A 88 12.79 -7.79 -1.81
CA LYS A 88 12.70 -7.64 -3.26
C LYS A 88 11.24 -7.64 -3.73
N GLU A 89 10.44 -8.55 -3.17
CA GLU A 89 9.01 -8.68 -3.46
C GLU A 89 8.24 -7.43 -3.03
N LEU A 90 8.56 -6.87 -1.85
CA LEU A 90 8.02 -5.59 -1.38
C LEU A 90 8.29 -4.45 -2.35
N TYR A 91 9.54 -4.28 -2.80
CA TYR A 91 9.88 -3.21 -3.74
C TYR A 91 9.16 -3.37 -5.08
N ILE A 92 9.17 -4.58 -5.65
CA ILE A 92 8.51 -4.85 -6.93
C ILE A 92 6.99 -4.63 -6.81
N ALA A 93 6.35 -5.16 -5.77
CA ALA A 93 4.92 -4.99 -5.55
C ALA A 93 4.53 -3.51 -5.31
N SER A 94 5.36 -2.75 -4.60
CA SER A 94 5.12 -1.31 -4.38
C SER A 94 5.29 -0.50 -5.67
N LEU A 95 6.26 -0.84 -6.52
CA LEU A 95 6.42 -0.21 -7.84
C LEU A 95 5.26 -0.53 -8.78
N MET A 96 4.72 -1.76 -8.72
CA MET A 96 3.52 -2.13 -9.47
C MET A 96 2.28 -1.32 -9.06
N ASN A 97 2.22 -0.80 -7.82
CA ASN A 97 1.11 0.06 -7.39
C ASN A 97 1.04 1.42 -8.12
N ALA A 98 2.03 1.76 -8.98
CA ALA A 98 1.99 2.94 -9.83
C ALA A 98 0.80 2.96 -10.80
N PHE A 99 0.39 1.81 -11.35
CA PHE A 99 -0.79 1.74 -12.22
C PHE A 99 -2.10 2.02 -11.46
N PRO A 100 -2.43 1.30 -10.37
CA PRO A 100 -3.59 1.65 -9.54
C PRO A 100 -3.59 3.10 -9.07
N ALA A 101 -2.42 3.65 -8.73
CA ALA A 101 -2.27 5.04 -8.34
C ALA A 101 -2.69 6.00 -9.47
N MET A 102 -2.22 5.77 -10.70
CA MET A 102 -2.60 6.60 -11.85
C MET A 102 -4.10 6.53 -12.16
N VAL A 103 -4.67 5.33 -12.14
CA VAL A 103 -6.11 5.14 -12.38
C VAL A 103 -6.96 5.89 -11.35
N ARG A 104 -6.55 5.88 -10.07
CA ARG A 104 -7.28 6.57 -9.00
C ARG A 104 -7.33 8.09 -9.17
N HIS A 105 -6.37 8.69 -9.84
CA HIS A 105 -6.36 10.14 -10.05
C HIS A 105 -7.36 10.60 -11.13
N TRP A 106 -8.07 9.67 -11.79
CA TRP A 106 -9.10 10.00 -12.80
C TRP A 106 -10.08 11.10 -12.34
N ASN A 107 -10.58 11.03 -11.10
CA ASN A 107 -11.59 11.98 -10.60
C ASN A 107 -11.05 13.41 -10.43
N SER A 108 -9.75 13.56 -10.11
CA SER A 108 -9.14 14.89 -9.96
C SER A 108 -8.53 15.39 -11.27
N LEU A 109 -8.00 14.48 -12.10
CA LEU A 109 -7.30 14.83 -13.33
C LEU A 109 -8.27 15.06 -14.49
N ILE A 110 -9.26 14.20 -14.71
CA ILE A 110 -10.16 14.31 -15.87
C ILE A 110 -10.87 15.68 -15.93
N PRO A 111 -11.47 16.22 -14.85
CA PRO A 111 -12.12 17.53 -14.93
C PRO A 111 -11.15 18.66 -15.27
N VAL A 112 -9.95 18.63 -14.69
CA VAL A 112 -8.91 19.65 -14.93
C VAL A 112 -8.39 19.56 -16.37
N LEU A 113 -8.17 18.34 -16.86
CA LEU A 113 -7.71 18.09 -18.23
C LEU A 113 -8.79 18.40 -19.28
N LEU A 114 -10.05 18.10 -18.98
CA LEU A 114 -11.17 18.49 -19.85
C LEU A 114 -11.34 20.01 -19.88
N ALA A 115 -11.19 20.69 -18.75
CA ALA A 115 -11.30 22.15 -18.70
C ALA A 115 -10.17 22.87 -19.46
N THR A 116 -8.98 22.27 -19.54
CA THR A 116 -7.81 22.87 -20.19
C THR A 116 -7.67 22.48 -21.65
N LEU A 117 -7.88 21.21 -22.00
CA LEU A 117 -7.62 20.65 -23.33
C LEU A 117 -8.89 20.14 -24.05
N GLY A 118 -10.06 20.19 -23.43
CA GLY A 118 -11.30 19.63 -24.00
C GLY A 118 -11.19 18.11 -24.18
N THR A 119 -11.69 17.58 -25.29
CA THR A 119 -11.66 16.14 -25.62
C THR A 119 -10.25 15.54 -25.70
N LEU A 120 -9.23 16.35 -26.03
CA LEU A 120 -7.83 15.91 -26.01
C LEU A 120 -7.32 15.60 -24.59
N GLY A 121 -7.91 16.21 -23.56
CA GLY A 121 -7.59 15.92 -22.18
C GLY A 121 -7.94 14.48 -21.78
N LEU A 122 -9.02 13.92 -22.34
CA LEU A 122 -9.39 12.53 -22.13
C LEU A 122 -8.40 11.56 -22.81
N LEU A 123 -7.97 11.88 -24.03
CA LEU A 123 -6.94 11.12 -24.75
C LEU A 123 -5.62 11.12 -23.97
N TYR A 124 -5.21 12.28 -23.47
CA TYR A 124 -3.99 12.42 -22.66
C TYR A 124 -4.08 11.62 -21.36
N PHE A 125 -5.21 11.65 -20.66
CA PHE A 125 -5.43 10.80 -19.50
C PHE A 125 -5.32 9.31 -19.85
N GLY A 126 -5.87 8.89 -21.00
CA GLY A 126 -5.71 7.53 -21.51
C GLY A 126 -4.23 7.15 -21.72
N ILE A 127 -3.42 8.05 -22.26
CA ILE A 127 -1.97 7.87 -22.41
C ILE A 127 -1.29 7.71 -21.05
N LEU A 128 -1.65 8.52 -20.04
CA LEU A 128 -1.10 8.40 -18.69
C LEU A 128 -1.41 7.05 -18.03
N VAL A 129 -2.64 6.56 -18.20
CA VAL A 129 -3.04 5.24 -17.71
C VAL A 129 -2.27 4.13 -18.43
N LEU A 130 -2.06 4.28 -19.75
CA LEU A 130 -1.22 3.38 -20.56
C LEU A 130 0.24 3.36 -20.06
N ILE A 131 0.83 4.51 -19.75
CA ILE A 131 2.17 4.58 -19.15
C ILE A 131 2.23 3.78 -17.84
N GLY A 132 1.24 3.96 -16.95
CA GLY A 132 1.18 3.22 -15.69
C GLY A 132 1.07 1.70 -15.91
N PHE A 133 0.25 1.30 -16.88
CA PHE A 133 0.07 -0.10 -17.26
C PHE A 133 1.37 -0.73 -17.78
N ILE A 134 2.08 -0.01 -18.67
CA ILE A 134 3.38 -0.43 -19.20
C ILE A 134 4.38 -0.57 -18.06
N GLN A 135 4.51 0.43 -17.17
CA GLN A 135 5.40 0.35 -16.01
C GLN A 135 5.11 -0.88 -15.15
N THR A 136 3.85 -1.14 -14.85
CA THR A 136 3.44 -2.30 -14.04
C THR A 136 3.79 -3.62 -14.73
N THR A 137 3.62 -3.70 -16.05
CA THR A 137 4.01 -4.88 -16.83
C THR A 137 5.52 -5.07 -16.85
N VAL A 138 6.29 -3.99 -17.01
CA VAL A 138 7.76 -4.03 -16.95
C VAL A 138 8.24 -4.47 -15.57
N PHE A 139 7.69 -3.92 -14.49
CA PHE A 139 8.03 -4.31 -13.12
C PHE A 139 7.58 -5.73 -12.80
N ALA A 140 6.45 -6.17 -13.34
CA ALA A 140 6.01 -7.57 -13.24
C ALA A 140 7.02 -8.52 -13.89
N PHE A 141 7.47 -8.19 -15.09
CA PHE A 141 8.46 -8.98 -15.81
C PHE A 141 9.83 -8.95 -15.12
N ALA A 142 10.25 -7.79 -14.62
CA ALA A 142 11.44 -7.64 -13.81
C ALA A 142 11.36 -8.48 -12.52
N GLY A 143 10.18 -8.55 -11.90
CA GLY A 143 9.91 -9.40 -10.75
C GLY A 143 10.06 -10.88 -11.06
N LYS A 144 9.52 -11.32 -12.19
CA LYS A 144 9.70 -12.70 -12.67
C LYS A 144 11.19 -13.05 -12.88
N LEU A 145 12.02 -12.10 -13.33
CA LEU A 145 13.45 -12.31 -13.54
C LEU A 145 14.27 -12.27 -12.23
N LEU A 146 13.94 -11.35 -11.32
CA LEU A 146 14.64 -11.15 -10.04
C LEU A 146 14.24 -12.15 -8.96
N ILE A 147 13.00 -12.66 -8.99
CA ILE A 147 12.43 -13.59 -8.01
C ILE A 147 12.55 -15.02 -8.56
N LYS A 148 13.76 -15.59 -8.48
CA LYS A 148 14.06 -16.93 -9.03
C LYS A 148 14.30 -18.04 -8.00
N SER A 149 13.98 -17.88 -6.71
CA SER A 149 13.99 -19.08 -5.84
C SER A 149 13.31 -18.94 -4.47
N PRO A 150 12.62 -20.02 -4.01
CA PRO A 150 12.00 -20.17 -2.68
C PRO A 150 13.00 -20.18 -1.50
N LYS A 151 14.28 -19.88 -1.72
CA LYS A 151 15.31 -19.73 -0.67
C LYS A 151 15.18 -18.42 0.12
N GLN A 152 14.60 -17.35 -0.44
CA GLN A 152 14.53 -16.05 0.25
C GLN A 152 13.58 -16.02 1.45
N ILE A 153 12.53 -16.85 1.48
CA ILE A 153 11.57 -16.90 2.60
C ILE A 153 12.27 -17.35 3.90
N LYS A 154 13.25 -18.25 3.81
CA LYS A 154 14.03 -18.73 4.97
C LYS A 154 15.02 -17.69 5.52
N ASP A 155 15.61 -16.85 4.66
CA ASP A 155 16.52 -15.78 5.10
C ASP A 155 15.76 -14.55 5.64
N VAL A 156 14.54 -14.28 5.13
CA VAL A 156 13.67 -13.21 5.64
C VAL A 156 13.19 -13.54 7.06
N GLN A 157 12.78 -14.78 7.35
CA GLN A 157 12.45 -15.18 8.73
C GLN A 157 13.64 -15.03 9.70
N ARG A 158 14.88 -15.28 9.27
CA ARG A 158 16.09 -15.08 10.10
C ARG A 158 16.40 -13.61 10.36
N HIS A 159 16.20 -12.74 9.37
CA HIS A 159 16.48 -11.31 9.53
C HIS A 159 15.40 -10.56 10.32
N THR A 160 14.11 -10.87 10.13
CA THR A 160 13.03 -10.19 10.85
C THR A 160 12.99 -10.58 12.33
N LYS A 161 13.31 -11.85 12.67
CA LYS A 161 13.48 -12.29 14.07
C LYS A 161 14.64 -11.59 14.78
N ASN A 162 15.67 -11.17 14.04
CA ASN A 162 16.83 -10.44 14.59
C ASN A 162 16.62 -8.92 14.63
N SER A 163 15.64 -8.38 13.89
CA SER A 163 15.30 -6.94 13.90
C SER A 163 14.23 -6.58 14.94
N GLN A 164 13.58 -7.57 15.57
CA GLN A 164 12.77 -7.42 16.78
C GLN A 164 13.60 -7.49 18.07
N GLU A 165 14.90 -7.17 18.03
CA GLU A 165 15.62 -6.96 19.28
C GLU A 165 15.07 -5.70 19.97
N PRO A 166 14.71 -5.77 21.27
CA PRO A 166 14.12 -4.65 22.00
C PRO A 166 15.01 -3.41 21.87
N PHE A 167 14.38 -2.24 21.78
CA PHE A 167 15.04 -0.94 21.58
C PHE A 167 16.22 -0.72 22.55
N GLU A 168 16.15 -1.27 23.77
CA GLU A 168 17.25 -1.31 24.73
C GLU A 168 18.53 -1.96 24.21
N LYS A 169 18.46 -3.05 23.44
CA LYS A 169 19.63 -3.73 22.89
C LYS A 169 20.29 -2.93 21.77
N VAL A 170 19.50 -2.23 20.96
CA VAL A 170 20.01 -1.33 19.91
C VAL A 170 20.68 -0.11 20.54
N LEU A 171 20.08 0.47 21.59
CA LEU A 171 20.67 1.55 22.39
C LEU A 171 21.97 1.14 23.06
N ARG A 172 22.01 -0.03 23.70
CA ARG A 172 23.23 -0.56 24.32
C ARG A 172 24.34 -0.80 23.29
N LYS A 173 24.02 -1.32 22.10
CA LYS A 173 25.00 -1.48 21.02
C LYS A 173 25.52 -0.15 20.48
N ALA A 174 24.66 0.85 20.34
CA ALA A 174 25.06 2.18 19.90
C ALA A 174 25.98 2.85 20.94
N LEU A 175 25.60 2.82 22.22
CA LEU A 175 26.40 3.36 23.33
C LEU A 175 27.75 2.64 23.50
N ALA A 176 27.79 1.31 23.31
CA ALA A 176 29.04 0.55 23.34
C ALA A 176 29.96 0.85 22.16
N LYS A 177 29.41 1.29 21.01
CA LYS A 177 30.18 1.63 19.81
C LYS A 177 30.73 3.05 19.86
N THR A 178 30.07 3.96 20.57
CA THR A 178 30.54 5.35 20.78
C THR A 178 31.66 5.46 21.83
N LYS A 179 31.88 4.42 22.64
CA LYS A 179 32.94 4.38 23.67
C LYS A 179 34.26 3.77 23.18
N LYS A 180 34.42 3.57 21.86
CA LYS A 180 35.65 3.11 21.22
C LYS A 180 36.15 4.18 20.28
#